data_AF-A0A673AGA4-F1
#
_entry.id   AF-A0A673AGA4-F1
#
_cell.length_a   1.000
_cell.length_b   1.000
_cell.length_c   1.000
_cell.angle_alpha   90.00
_cell.angle_beta   90.00
_cell.angle_gamma   90.00
#
_symmetry.space_group_name_H-M   'P 1'
#
loop_
_entity.id
_entity.type
_entity.pdbx_description
1 polymer ?
#
loop_
_entity_poly.entity_id
_entity_poly.type
_entity_poly.pdbx_seq_one_letter_code
_entity_poly.pdbx_strand_id
1 'polypeptide(L)'
;MSSISDEIKDIVLRALPKLSEDILRQVVTTLEGSGVESIQDLKYVHQDDIKDLLPVIQQRKLLQAFKLGNYCQSSVSSFPVQLKLHNSPPSSSSEPQSPCISSKVHQNTNISKWYETFQVPWDKMPEEVQSAIANSKRPAPDKRRQMIRVLVDEIRKHDTNPTRSECLIICRNIVKQYPSSFADMTPGGVIIGGGFASLLSQVKTRIENIHRAGTFKRHHSSRLSGQQQKIDSYGCTQFQPEPPPGETDETLEQKRQQLQNIYKQEGLNSIEKAQVLNLMKTTFCLQRNHINQTPAPSTEDMRIQWPYLFTQRGIYSHFESLTGINVLHPLELSIEETLFNVCMQCSYKHKVIPNSNSFVQMSSTAADMEHTLTLPASPRLILQVAGDEVTIGSWRISTESRVVCEGLQPTFITGLAAVFATYYVFNLQYQEEAARTLEFVQRRFLGIKPERGTKASQGKVVSKKTGKLVQKKAAPVNPHVATLIKNLLDFEWGFM
;
A
#
# COMPACT_ATOMS: atom_id res chain seq x y z
N MET A 1 -8.19 -16.58 -44.90
CA MET A 1 -7.36 -15.56 -44.21
C MET A 1 -8.28 -14.37 -43.99
N SER A 2 -8.20 -13.69 -42.84
CA SER A 2 -8.94 -12.44 -42.66
C SER A 2 -8.34 -11.36 -43.58
N SER A 3 -9.14 -10.38 -44.03
CA SER A 3 -8.53 -9.15 -44.56
C SER A 3 -8.03 -8.32 -43.38
N ILE A 4 -6.93 -7.59 -43.58
CA ILE A 4 -6.42 -6.67 -42.54
C ILE A 4 -7.44 -5.56 -42.25
N SER A 5 -8.19 -5.18 -43.28
CA SER A 5 -9.37 -4.31 -43.19
C SER A 5 -10.41 -4.84 -42.20
N ASP A 6 -10.63 -6.16 -42.14
CA ASP A 6 -11.60 -6.78 -41.24
C ASP A 6 -11.08 -6.85 -39.80
N GLU A 7 -9.78 -7.09 -39.62
CA GLU A 7 -9.13 -7.05 -38.31
C GLU A 7 -9.12 -5.63 -37.73
N ILE A 8 -8.95 -4.60 -38.56
CA ILE A 8 -9.10 -3.19 -38.18
C ILE A 8 -10.56 -2.87 -37.82
N LYS A 9 -11.56 -3.31 -38.62
CA LYS A 9 -13.00 -3.15 -38.29
C LYS A 9 -13.33 -3.72 -36.91
N ASP A 10 -12.81 -4.91 -36.61
CA ASP A 10 -13.03 -5.60 -35.34
C ASP A 10 -12.45 -4.82 -34.14
N ILE A 11 -11.30 -4.17 -34.32
CA ILE A 11 -10.68 -3.29 -33.30
C ILE A 11 -11.48 -1.99 -33.14
N VAL A 12 -11.90 -1.35 -34.25
CA VAL A 12 -12.71 -0.11 -34.20
C VAL A 12 -14.06 -0.37 -33.53
N LEU A 13 -14.76 -1.45 -33.89
CA LEU A 13 -16.04 -1.84 -33.27
C LEU A 13 -15.88 -2.20 -31.79
N ARG A 14 -14.78 -2.84 -31.39
CA ARG A 14 -14.49 -3.14 -29.97
C ARG A 14 -14.24 -1.88 -29.15
N ALA A 15 -13.69 -0.83 -29.76
CA ALA A 15 -13.50 0.48 -29.12
C ALA A 15 -14.78 1.34 -29.13
N LEU A 16 -15.58 1.27 -30.20
CA LEU A 16 -16.76 2.09 -30.48
C LEU A 16 -17.96 1.24 -30.94
N PRO A 17 -18.55 0.40 -30.06
CA PRO A 17 -19.60 -0.59 -30.40
C PRO A 17 -20.98 0.02 -30.72
N LYS A 18 -21.05 1.31 -31.06
CA LYS A 18 -22.25 2.04 -31.49
C LYS A 18 -21.98 2.95 -32.69
N LEU A 19 -20.91 2.69 -33.44
CA LEU A 19 -20.58 3.40 -34.68
C LEU A 19 -21.47 2.90 -35.81
N SER A 20 -21.88 3.78 -36.74
CA SER A 20 -22.59 3.36 -37.96
C SER A 20 -21.63 2.72 -38.96
N GLU A 21 -22.13 1.84 -39.82
CA GLU A 21 -21.30 1.18 -40.83
C GLU A 21 -20.63 2.18 -41.79
N ASP A 22 -21.30 3.28 -42.15
CA ASP A 22 -20.73 4.28 -43.06
C ASP A 22 -19.49 4.97 -42.46
N ILE A 23 -19.57 5.35 -41.18
CA ILE A 23 -18.44 5.98 -40.47
C ILE A 23 -17.35 4.93 -40.16
N LEU A 24 -17.73 3.69 -39.83
CA LEU A 24 -16.77 2.58 -39.68
C LEU A 24 -15.96 2.36 -40.96
N ARG A 25 -16.63 2.32 -42.12
CA ARG A 25 -16.00 2.17 -43.43
C ARG A 25 -15.08 3.36 -43.74
N GLN A 26 -15.53 4.59 -43.51
CA GLN A 26 -14.71 5.80 -43.68
C GLN A 26 -13.45 5.78 -42.79
N VAL A 27 -13.57 5.45 -41.51
CA VAL A 27 -12.42 5.33 -40.58
C VAL A 27 -11.42 4.28 -41.07
N VAL A 28 -11.89 3.12 -41.52
CA VAL A 28 -11.01 2.06 -42.04
C VAL A 28 -10.29 2.51 -43.32
N THR A 29 -11.01 3.07 -44.30
CA THR A 29 -10.42 3.54 -45.56
C THR A 29 -9.46 4.73 -45.35
N THR A 30 -9.70 5.61 -44.38
CA THR A 30 -8.75 6.67 -44.04
C THR A 30 -7.49 6.10 -43.38
N LEU A 31 -7.59 5.11 -42.49
CA LEU A 31 -6.43 4.45 -41.90
C LEU A 31 -5.59 3.68 -42.95
N GLU A 32 -6.25 2.95 -43.85
CA GLU A 32 -5.62 2.30 -45.01
C GLU A 32 -4.92 3.36 -45.89
N GLY A 33 -5.59 4.49 -46.18
CA GLY A 33 -5.03 5.62 -46.94
C GLY A 33 -3.91 6.41 -46.23
N SER A 34 -3.80 6.30 -44.91
CA SER A 34 -2.70 6.85 -44.10
C SER A 34 -1.47 5.93 -44.03
N GLY A 35 -1.49 4.77 -44.70
CA GLY A 35 -0.36 3.82 -44.73
C GLY A 35 -0.35 2.81 -43.58
N VAL A 36 -1.50 2.51 -42.97
CA VAL A 36 -1.61 1.42 -41.98
C VAL A 36 -1.58 0.06 -42.69
N GLU A 37 -0.38 -0.48 -42.89
CA GLU A 37 -0.16 -1.80 -43.50
C GLU A 37 -0.23 -2.96 -42.48
N SER A 38 -0.31 -2.69 -41.16
CA SER A 38 -0.55 -3.72 -40.15
C SER A 38 -1.28 -3.23 -38.89
N ILE A 39 -1.85 -4.16 -38.11
CA ILE A 39 -2.37 -3.90 -36.76
C ILE A 39 -1.32 -3.20 -35.89
N GLN A 40 -0.03 -3.54 -36.06
CA GLN A 40 1.03 -2.98 -35.22
C GLN A 40 1.26 -1.49 -35.49
N ASP A 41 0.81 -0.94 -36.63
CA ASP A 41 1.03 0.45 -37.01
C ASP A 41 -0.07 1.38 -36.48
N LEU A 42 -1.21 0.81 -36.05
CA LEU A 42 -2.28 1.54 -35.34
C LEU A 42 -1.76 2.29 -34.10
N LYS A 43 -0.65 1.85 -33.49
CA LYS A 43 0.00 2.53 -32.36
C LYS A 43 0.60 3.91 -32.71
N TYR A 44 0.86 4.16 -33.99
CA TYR A 44 1.42 5.40 -34.53
C TYR A 44 0.35 6.37 -35.04
N VAL A 45 -0.92 5.99 -35.07
CA VAL A 45 -2.02 6.88 -35.48
C VAL A 45 -2.18 8.00 -34.43
N HIS A 46 -2.31 9.24 -34.91
CA HIS A 46 -2.49 10.44 -34.12
C HIS A 46 -3.95 10.94 -34.17
N GLN A 47 -4.26 11.97 -33.37
CA GLN A 47 -5.63 12.51 -33.31
C GLN A 47 -6.01 13.25 -34.60
N ASP A 48 -5.03 13.85 -35.29
CA ASP A 48 -5.24 14.60 -36.51
C ASP A 48 -5.65 13.75 -37.72
N ASP A 49 -5.24 12.47 -37.76
CA ASP A 49 -5.52 11.54 -38.86
C ASP A 49 -6.99 11.10 -38.91
N ILE A 50 -7.69 11.22 -37.78
CA ILE A 50 -9.10 10.80 -37.60
C ILE A 50 -10.00 11.95 -37.14
N LYS A 51 -9.50 13.19 -37.14
CA LYS A 51 -10.17 14.34 -36.51
C LYS A 51 -11.52 14.69 -37.13
N ASP A 52 -11.64 14.52 -38.45
CA ASP A 52 -12.80 14.94 -39.25
C ASP A 52 -13.88 13.84 -39.34
N LEU A 53 -13.60 12.62 -38.87
CA LEU A 53 -14.48 11.45 -39.00
C LEU A 53 -15.27 11.11 -37.73
N LEU A 54 -14.76 11.52 -36.56
CA LEU A 54 -15.28 11.11 -35.25
C LEU A 54 -15.31 12.32 -34.29
N PRO A 55 -16.25 12.41 -33.33
CA PRO A 55 -16.16 13.37 -32.24
C PRO A 55 -14.91 13.15 -31.36
N VAL A 56 -14.31 14.21 -30.82
CA VAL A 56 -13.05 14.20 -30.04
C VAL A 56 -12.98 13.12 -28.95
N ILE A 57 -14.08 12.81 -28.26
CA ILE A 57 -14.12 11.76 -27.23
C ILE A 57 -14.08 10.34 -27.83
N GLN A 58 -14.63 10.14 -29.02
CA GLN A 58 -14.56 8.87 -29.76
C GLN A 58 -13.16 8.67 -30.36
N GLN A 59 -12.56 9.72 -30.92
CA GLN A 59 -11.15 9.72 -31.38
C GLN A 59 -10.23 9.23 -30.25
N ARG A 60 -10.32 9.84 -29.05
CA ARG A 60 -9.49 9.49 -27.88
C ARG A 60 -9.68 8.04 -27.42
N LYS A 61 -10.92 7.52 -27.42
CA LYS A 61 -11.20 6.10 -27.10
C LYS A 61 -10.60 5.14 -28.12
N LEU A 62 -10.65 5.48 -29.41
CA LEU A 62 -10.12 4.65 -30.49
C LEU A 62 -8.58 4.58 -30.41
N LEU A 63 -7.91 5.72 -30.25
CA LEU A 63 -6.45 5.79 -30.07
C LEU A 63 -5.98 5.09 -28.79
N GLN A 64 -6.80 5.10 -27.72
CA GLN A 64 -6.52 4.32 -26.51
C GLN A 64 -6.59 2.81 -26.79
N ALA A 65 -7.62 2.35 -27.53
CA ALA A 65 -7.75 0.94 -27.90
C ALA A 65 -6.58 0.47 -28.79
N PHE A 66 -6.15 1.28 -29.75
CA PHE A 66 -4.97 0.99 -30.58
C PHE A 66 -3.69 0.81 -29.75
N LYS A 67 -3.53 1.60 -28.67
CA LYS A 67 -2.36 1.51 -27.78
C LYS A 67 -2.43 0.34 -26.78
N LEU A 68 -3.63 -0.12 -26.40
CA LEU A 68 -3.79 -1.33 -25.58
C LEU A 68 -3.75 -2.64 -26.39
N GLY A 69 -4.05 -2.62 -27.70
CA GLY A 69 -4.12 -3.81 -28.54
C GLY A 69 -2.86 -4.69 -28.54
N ASN A 70 -1.69 -4.08 -28.34
CA ASN A 70 -0.38 -4.76 -28.35
C ASN A 70 -0.13 -5.70 -27.14
N TYR A 71 -1.03 -5.80 -26.16
CA TYR A 71 -0.85 -6.64 -24.96
C TYR A 71 -1.66 -7.95 -24.96
N CYS A 72 -2.35 -8.30 -26.04
CA CYS A 72 -3.28 -9.45 -26.09
C CYS A 72 -3.05 -10.44 -27.25
N GLN A 73 -1.79 -10.76 -27.58
CA GLN A 73 -1.44 -11.96 -28.35
C GLN A 73 -0.24 -12.69 -27.73
N SER A 74 -0.26 -14.03 -27.77
CA SER A 74 0.55 -14.97 -26.95
C SER A 74 0.03 -15.14 -25.51
N SER A 75 -0.39 -16.33 -25.05
CA SER A 75 -0.39 -17.64 -25.71
C SER A 75 -1.59 -18.52 -25.33
N VAL A 76 -2.18 -19.18 -26.34
CA VAL A 76 -3.08 -20.34 -26.18
C VAL A 76 -2.64 -21.40 -27.19
N SER A 77 -1.76 -22.31 -26.77
CA SER A 77 -1.23 -23.38 -27.60
C SER A 77 -2.14 -24.62 -27.57
N SER A 78 -3.20 -24.60 -28.38
CA SER A 78 -4.10 -25.75 -28.57
C SER A 78 -3.61 -26.68 -29.69
N PHE A 79 -3.37 -27.95 -29.37
CA PHE A 79 -3.33 -29.04 -30.35
C PHE A 79 -4.17 -30.24 -29.84
N PRO A 80 -4.70 -31.10 -30.73
CA PRO A 80 -6.05 -31.66 -30.52
C PRO A 80 -6.06 -33.11 -30.05
N VAL A 81 -7.06 -33.45 -29.23
CA VAL A 81 -7.40 -34.84 -28.90
C VAL A 81 -8.32 -35.40 -29.98
N GLN A 82 -7.81 -36.31 -30.81
CA GLN A 82 -8.66 -37.23 -31.58
C GLN A 82 -8.78 -38.57 -30.84
N LEU A 83 -10.02 -38.98 -30.60
CA LEU A 83 -10.36 -40.26 -29.96
C LEU A 83 -10.21 -41.43 -30.94
N LYS A 84 -9.50 -42.49 -30.53
CA LYS A 84 -9.67 -43.85 -31.07
C LYS A 84 -9.56 -44.88 -29.95
N LEU A 85 -10.55 -45.77 -29.85
CA LEU A 85 -10.51 -46.96 -29.01
C LEU A 85 -9.85 -48.12 -29.77
N HIS A 86 -9.12 -48.98 -29.05
CA HIS A 86 -8.63 -50.29 -29.52
C HIS A 86 -8.10 -51.10 -28.31
N ASN A 87 -8.04 -52.44 -28.42
CA ASN A 87 -7.95 -53.38 -27.29
C ASN A 87 -6.51 -53.86 -26.93
N SER A 88 -6.43 -54.63 -25.83
CA SER A 88 -5.26 -55.27 -25.17
C SER A 88 -4.79 -56.59 -25.83
N PRO A 89 -3.75 -57.33 -25.32
CA PRO A 89 -2.79 -57.05 -24.23
C PRO A 89 -1.33 -56.93 -24.76
N PRO A 90 -0.29 -57.83 -24.62
CA PRO A 90 -0.10 -59.13 -23.94
C PRO A 90 1.01 -59.11 -22.82
N SER A 91 1.63 -60.28 -22.54
CA SER A 91 2.69 -60.58 -21.53
C SER A 91 4.12 -60.59 -22.16
N SER A 92 5.28 -60.90 -21.52
CA SER A 92 5.67 -61.40 -20.17
C SER A 92 7.20 -61.33 -19.93
N SER A 93 7.64 -61.37 -18.66
CA SER A 93 8.98 -61.82 -18.16
C SER A 93 10.24 -60.98 -18.52
N SER A 94 11.35 -60.95 -17.75
CA SER A 94 11.78 -61.81 -16.63
C SER A 94 12.50 -61.04 -15.50
N GLU A 95 12.26 -61.47 -14.26
CA GLU A 95 13.17 -61.31 -13.11
C GLU A 95 13.99 -62.63 -12.96
N PRO A 96 15.10 -62.70 -12.19
CA PRO A 96 15.04 -62.68 -10.72
C PRO A 96 16.31 -62.01 -10.10
N GLN A 97 16.73 -62.13 -8.82
CA GLN A 97 16.36 -62.98 -7.67
C GLN A 97 16.44 -62.19 -6.34
N SER A 98 16.12 -62.85 -5.22
CA SER A 98 16.47 -62.47 -3.84
C SER A 98 16.78 -63.76 -3.05
N PRO A 99 17.31 -63.71 -1.80
CA PRO A 99 16.45 -63.57 -0.60
C PRO A 99 17.07 -62.71 0.52
N CYS A 100 16.38 -61.90 1.34
CA CYS A 100 15.01 -61.81 1.89
C CYS A 100 14.76 -62.53 3.23
N ILE A 101 14.46 -61.75 4.29
CA ILE A 101 13.68 -62.18 5.47
C ILE A 101 12.67 -61.07 5.83
N SER A 102 11.42 -61.50 6.03
CA SER A 102 10.23 -60.76 6.47
C SER A 102 10.38 -60.11 7.87
N SER A 103 9.55 -59.16 8.32
CA SER A 103 8.85 -58.00 7.75
C SER A 103 8.08 -57.34 8.91
N LYS A 104 7.76 -56.04 8.83
CA LYS A 104 6.63 -55.45 9.58
C LYS A 104 6.18 -54.14 8.92
N VAL A 105 5.07 -54.21 8.20
CA VAL A 105 4.45 -53.06 7.52
C VAL A 105 4.15 -51.96 8.55
N HIS A 106 4.78 -50.80 8.41
CA HIS A 106 4.24 -49.57 8.99
C HIS A 106 3.16 -49.04 8.07
N GLN A 107 1.95 -48.93 8.61
CA GLN A 107 0.78 -48.44 7.89
C GLN A 107 0.92 -46.95 7.60
N ASN A 108 0.40 -46.48 6.46
CA ASN A 108 0.22 -45.05 6.22
C ASN A 108 -0.78 -44.49 7.24
N THR A 109 -0.28 -43.91 8.33
CA THR A 109 -1.09 -43.11 9.24
C THR A 109 -1.47 -41.81 8.55
N ASN A 110 -2.76 -41.65 8.28
CA ASN A 110 -3.31 -40.36 7.86
C ASN A 110 -3.05 -39.34 8.99
N ILE A 111 -2.07 -38.46 8.83
CA ILE A 111 -1.82 -37.34 9.74
C ILE A 111 -2.92 -36.29 9.47
N SER A 112 -4.11 -36.54 10.02
CA SER A 112 -5.22 -35.60 9.99
C SER A 112 -4.78 -34.32 10.69
N LYS A 113 -4.77 -33.20 9.97
CA LYS A 113 -4.35 -31.94 10.57
C LYS A 113 -5.44 -31.42 11.49
N TRP A 114 -5.03 -30.90 12.65
CA TRP A 114 -5.95 -30.43 13.70
C TRP A 114 -7.00 -29.43 13.19
N TYR A 115 -6.65 -28.58 12.21
CA TYR A 115 -7.54 -27.56 11.63
C TYR A 115 -8.55 -28.11 10.61
N GLU A 116 -8.36 -29.33 10.09
CA GLU A 116 -9.29 -30.01 9.18
C GLU A 116 -10.41 -30.70 9.97
N THR A 117 -10.12 -31.13 11.21
CA THR A 117 -11.06 -31.79 12.13
C THR A 117 -11.56 -30.90 13.28
N PHE A 118 -11.04 -29.66 13.40
CA PHE A 118 -11.38 -28.70 14.45
C PHE A 118 -12.89 -28.48 14.60
N GLN A 119 -13.43 -28.83 15.77
CA GLN A 119 -14.83 -28.58 16.12
C GLN A 119 -14.96 -27.21 16.79
N VAL A 120 -15.90 -26.41 16.30
CA VAL A 120 -16.23 -25.12 16.93
C VAL A 120 -17.11 -25.39 18.15
N PRO A 121 -16.72 -24.95 19.37
CA PRO A 121 -17.51 -25.16 20.57
C PRO A 121 -18.67 -24.17 20.62
N TRP A 122 -19.73 -24.49 19.89
CA TRP A 122 -20.97 -23.71 19.83
C TRP A 122 -21.67 -23.61 21.19
N ASP A 123 -21.49 -24.62 22.05
CA ASP A 123 -21.90 -24.68 23.45
C ASP A 123 -21.36 -23.50 24.29
N LYS A 124 -20.16 -23.00 23.97
CA LYS A 124 -19.50 -21.90 24.69
C LYS A 124 -19.78 -20.53 24.10
N MET A 125 -20.57 -20.45 23.03
CA MET A 125 -20.91 -19.17 22.39
C MET A 125 -22.05 -18.47 23.15
N PRO A 126 -22.09 -17.12 23.19
CA PRO A 126 -23.17 -16.39 23.85
C PRO A 126 -24.54 -16.81 23.34
N GLU A 127 -25.54 -16.85 24.22
CA GLU A 127 -26.91 -17.28 23.91
C GLU A 127 -27.52 -16.50 22.75
N GLU A 128 -27.17 -15.22 22.57
CA GLU A 128 -27.70 -14.43 21.44
C GLU A 128 -26.99 -14.74 20.11
N VAL A 129 -25.80 -15.35 20.14
CA VAL A 129 -25.14 -15.91 18.94
C VAL A 129 -25.80 -17.23 18.57
N GLN A 130 -26.04 -18.12 19.54
CA GLN A 130 -26.77 -19.37 19.32
C GLN A 130 -28.19 -19.09 18.80
N SER A 131 -28.88 -18.12 19.42
CA SER A 131 -30.21 -17.66 19.00
C SER A 131 -30.22 -17.02 17.62
N ALA A 132 -29.22 -16.22 17.27
CA ALA A 132 -29.08 -15.65 15.92
C ALA A 132 -28.86 -16.74 14.87
N ILE A 133 -28.02 -17.74 15.16
CA ILE A 133 -27.83 -18.93 14.32
C ILE A 133 -29.14 -19.68 14.11
N ALA A 134 -29.87 -19.99 15.18
CA ALA A 134 -31.16 -20.69 15.12
C ALA A 134 -32.23 -19.92 14.31
N ASN A 135 -32.16 -18.59 14.30
CA ASN A 135 -33.02 -17.72 13.51
C ASN A 135 -32.47 -17.40 12.10
N SER A 136 -31.37 -18.03 11.66
CA SER A 136 -30.67 -17.74 10.39
C SER A 136 -30.30 -16.27 10.18
N LYS A 137 -30.01 -15.53 11.26
CA LYS A 137 -29.70 -14.08 11.25
C LYS A 137 -28.23 -13.82 11.58
N ARG A 138 -27.67 -12.75 11.02
CA ARG A 138 -26.33 -12.24 11.36
C ARG A 138 -26.28 -11.81 12.83
N PRO A 139 -25.42 -12.38 13.70
CA PRO A 139 -25.33 -11.96 15.10
C PRO A 139 -24.90 -10.50 15.25
N ALA A 140 -25.38 -9.83 16.30
CA ALA A 140 -25.06 -8.43 16.58
C ALA A 140 -23.53 -8.18 16.64
N PRO A 141 -23.01 -7.01 16.20
CA PRO A 141 -21.57 -6.81 16.02
C PRO A 141 -20.72 -7.00 17.28
N ASP A 142 -21.27 -6.74 18.47
CA ASP A 142 -20.63 -7.01 19.77
C ASP A 142 -20.62 -8.50 20.11
N LYS A 143 -21.73 -9.21 19.88
CA LYS A 143 -21.88 -10.65 20.09
C LYS A 143 -21.00 -11.45 19.11
N ARG A 144 -20.91 -11.03 17.84
CA ARG A 144 -19.92 -11.56 16.87
C ARG A 144 -18.49 -11.37 17.37
N ARG A 145 -18.14 -10.22 17.98
CA ARG A 145 -16.82 -10.01 18.62
C ARG A 145 -16.58 -10.89 19.85
N GLN A 146 -17.62 -11.27 20.60
CA GLN A 146 -17.51 -12.22 21.71
C GLN A 146 -17.26 -13.65 21.19
N MET A 147 -18.03 -14.09 20.19
CA MET A 147 -17.81 -15.37 19.49
C MET A 147 -16.37 -15.49 18.93
N ILE A 148 -15.84 -14.44 18.30
CA ILE A 148 -14.45 -14.42 17.79
C ILE A 148 -13.41 -14.59 18.92
N ARG A 149 -13.69 -14.14 20.15
CA ARG A 149 -12.78 -14.39 21.29
C ARG A 149 -12.79 -15.86 21.66
N VAL A 150 -13.97 -16.43 21.94
CA VAL A 150 -14.12 -17.86 22.29
C VAL A 150 -13.50 -18.75 21.22
N LEU A 151 -13.82 -18.50 19.94
CA LEU A 151 -13.25 -19.24 18.81
C LEU A 151 -11.72 -19.17 18.77
N VAL A 152 -11.11 -17.99 18.93
CA VAL A 152 -9.64 -17.86 18.93
C VAL A 152 -9.01 -18.47 20.17
N ASP A 153 -9.62 -18.30 21.34
CA ASP A 153 -9.08 -18.79 22.61
C ASP A 153 -9.14 -20.34 22.69
N GLU A 154 -10.02 -20.97 21.88
CA GLU A 154 -10.08 -22.42 21.66
C GLU A 154 -9.14 -22.90 20.53
N ILE A 155 -9.09 -22.19 19.38
CA ILE A 155 -8.07 -22.42 18.32
C ILE A 155 -6.66 -22.43 18.92
N ARG A 156 -6.37 -21.49 19.84
CA ARG A 156 -5.04 -21.32 20.44
C ARG A 156 -4.65 -22.38 21.47
N LYS A 157 -5.46 -23.43 21.65
CA LYS A 157 -5.09 -24.66 22.37
C LYS A 157 -4.41 -25.69 21.48
N HIS A 158 -4.58 -25.61 20.15
CA HIS A 158 -3.95 -26.51 19.19
C HIS A 158 -2.65 -25.92 18.63
N ASP A 159 -2.70 -24.67 18.19
CA ASP A 159 -1.51 -23.87 17.88
C ASP A 159 -1.70 -22.45 18.41
N THR A 160 -0.70 -21.94 19.12
CA THR A 160 -0.68 -20.55 19.57
C THR A 160 -0.74 -19.55 18.40
N ASN A 161 -0.05 -19.82 17.29
CA ASN A 161 0.13 -18.92 16.15
C ASN A 161 -0.14 -19.58 14.79
N PRO A 162 -1.39 -20.03 14.53
CA PRO A 162 -1.74 -20.69 13.30
C PRO A 162 -1.58 -19.76 12.10
N THR A 163 -1.30 -20.33 10.93
CA THR A 163 -1.12 -19.62 9.67
C THR A 163 -2.44 -19.08 9.10
N ARG A 164 -2.39 -18.35 7.97
CA ARG A 164 -3.59 -17.79 7.32
C ARG A 164 -4.45 -18.87 6.66
N SER A 165 -3.85 -19.89 6.07
CA SER A 165 -4.53 -21.04 5.44
C SER A 165 -5.31 -21.88 6.46
N GLU A 166 -4.75 -22.12 7.63
CA GLU A 166 -5.39 -22.94 8.67
C GLU A 166 -6.63 -22.26 9.25
N CYS A 167 -6.53 -20.97 9.60
CA CYS A 167 -7.71 -20.19 10.00
C CYS A 167 -8.73 -20.03 8.86
N LEU A 168 -8.30 -20.02 7.60
CA LEU A 168 -9.19 -19.95 6.44
C LEU A 168 -10.07 -21.20 6.36
N ILE A 169 -9.52 -22.39 6.59
CA ILE A 169 -10.27 -23.66 6.59
C ILE A 169 -11.35 -23.64 7.68
N ILE A 170 -10.99 -23.24 8.90
CA ILE A 170 -11.95 -23.13 10.02
C ILE A 170 -13.05 -22.09 9.71
N CYS A 171 -12.69 -20.92 9.18
CA CYS A 171 -13.66 -19.88 8.82
C CYS A 171 -14.58 -20.32 7.66
N ARG A 172 -14.04 -21.05 6.67
CA ARG A 172 -14.81 -21.64 5.56
C ARG A 172 -15.81 -22.68 6.06
N ASN A 173 -15.42 -23.52 7.02
CA ASN A 173 -16.31 -24.52 7.62
C ASN A 173 -17.46 -23.86 8.39
N ILE A 174 -17.18 -22.81 9.19
CA ILE A 174 -18.21 -22.01 9.88
C ILE A 174 -19.22 -21.40 8.89
N VAL A 175 -18.73 -20.77 7.81
CA VAL A 175 -19.59 -20.14 6.80
C VAL A 175 -20.36 -21.18 5.97
N LYS A 176 -19.79 -22.36 5.72
CA LYS A 176 -20.49 -23.49 5.08
C LYS A 176 -21.62 -24.02 5.98
N GLN A 177 -21.43 -24.04 7.30
CA GLN A 177 -22.42 -24.54 8.26
C GLN A 177 -23.58 -23.54 8.49
N TYR A 178 -23.27 -22.24 8.59
CA TYR A 178 -24.27 -21.20 8.87
C TYR A 178 -24.10 -19.97 7.97
N PRO A 179 -24.40 -20.07 6.66
CA PRO A 179 -24.13 -19.01 5.69
C PRO A 179 -24.84 -17.70 6.06
N SER A 180 -26.16 -17.69 6.27
CA SER A 180 -26.93 -16.48 6.59
C SER A 180 -26.50 -15.76 7.89
N SER A 181 -25.80 -16.46 8.79
CA SER A 181 -25.29 -15.88 10.05
C SER A 181 -23.87 -15.31 9.91
N PHE A 182 -22.99 -15.97 9.14
CA PHE A 182 -21.57 -15.63 9.11
C PHE A 182 -21.01 -15.18 7.77
N ALA A 183 -21.62 -15.60 6.65
CA ALA A 183 -21.17 -15.23 5.31
C ALA A 183 -21.16 -13.72 5.09
N ASP A 184 -20.22 -13.24 4.30
CA ASP A 184 -20.27 -11.91 3.73
C ASP A 184 -21.22 -11.95 2.53
N MET A 185 -22.28 -11.15 2.60
CA MET A 185 -23.43 -11.17 1.69
C MET A 185 -23.81 -9.74 1.33
N THR A 186 -24.26 -9.51 0.11
CA THR A 186 -24.84 -8.23 -0.32
C THR A 186 -26.21 -7.98 0.34
N PRO A 187 -26.78 -6.76 0.27
CA PRO A 187 -28.13 -6.49 0.77
C PRO A 187 -29.23 -7.33 0.08
N GLY A 188 -28.95 -7.89 -1.11
CA GLY A 188 -29.80 -8.85 -1.81
C GLY A 188 -29.57 -10.32 -1.43
N GLY A 189 -28.74 -10.61 -0.42
CA GLY A 189 -28.47 -11.97 0.07
C GLY A 189 -27.45 -12.79 -0.73
N VAL A 190 -26.81 -12.20 -1.75
CA VAL A 190 -25.82 -12.90 -2.58
C VAL A 190 -24.47 -12.94 -1.87
N ILE A 191 -23.85 -14.13 -1.76
CA ILE A 191 -22.55 -14.30 -1.08
C ILE A 191 -21.44 -13.62 -1.88
N ILE A 192 -20.63 -12.80 -1.19
CA ILE A 192 -19.54 -12.02 -1.78
C ILE A 192 -18.26 -12.89 -1.82
N GLY A 193 -17.87 -13.31 -3.03
CA GLY A 193 -16.68 -14.13 -3.25
C GLY A 193 -16.73 -15.45 -2.48
N GLY A 194 -15.76 -15.67 -1.59
CA GLY A 194 -15.74 -16.85 -0.71
C GLY A 194 -16.65 -16.76 0.53
N GLY A 195 -17.22 -15.59 0.83
CA GLY A 195 -18.10 -15.38 1.99
C GLY A 195 -17.45 -15.41 3.38
N PHE A 196 -16.19 -15.84 3.55
CA PHE A 196 -15.52 -15.94 4.86
C PHE A 196 -14.44 -14.86 5.11
N ALA A 197 -14.41 -13.80 4.31
CA ALA A 197 -13.33 -12.82 4.32
C ALA A 197 -13.30 -11.96 5.60
N SER A 198 -14.45 -11.43 6.02
CA SER A 198 -14.57 -10.65 7.27
C SER A 198 -14.28 -11.51 8.50
N LEU A 199 -14.76 -12.77 8.48
CA LEU A 199 -14.58 -13.73 9.57
C LEU A 199 -13.09 -14.08 9.74
N LEU A 200 -12.39 -14.42 8.66
CA LEU A 200 -10.96 -14.69 8.65
C LEU A 200 -10.13 -13.48 9.11
N SER A 201 -10.50 -12.28 8.66
CA SER A 201 -9.86 -11.04 9.09
C SER A 201 -10.02 -10.79 10.59
N GLN A 202 -11.23 -10.98 11.14
CA GLN A 202 -11.52 -10.84 12.57
C GLN A 202 -10.77 -11.87 13.43
N VAL A 203 -10.71 -13.15 12.99
CA VAL A 203 -9.94 -14.21 13.65
C VAL A 203 -8.45 -13.89 13.68
N LYS A 204 -7.84 -13.51 12.54
CA LYS A 204 -6.40 -13.18 12.47
C LYS A 204 -6.03 -11.96 13.31
N THR A 205 -6.80 -10.88 13.16
CA THR A 205 -6.63 -9.66 13.97
C THR A 205 -6.69 -9.95 15.47
N ARG A 206 -7.58 -10.86 15.92
CA ARG A 206 -7.65 -11.26 17.34
C ARG A 206 -6.42 -12.07 17.77
N ILE A 207 -5.91 -13.01 16.97
CA ILE A 207 -4.70 -13.79 17.27
C ILE A 207 -3.47 -12.86 17.42
N GLU A 208 -3.24 -11.98 16.44
CA GLU A 208 -2.13 -11.02 16.44
C GLU A 208 -2.14 -10.12 17.68
N ASN A 209 -3.32 -9.63 18.08
CA ASN A 209 -3.48 -8.81 19.28
C ASN A 209 -3.21 -9.57 20.58
N ILE A 210 -3.38 -10.90 20.63
CA ILE A 210 -2.99 -11.72 21.80
C ILE A 210 -1.47 -11.86 21.88
N HIS A 211 -0.77 -12.04 20.75
CA HIS A 211 0.69 -12.16 20.78
C HIS A 211 1.39 -10.87 21.20
N ARG A 212 0.91 -9.71 20.74
CA ARG A 212 1.37 -8.41 21.26
C ARG A 212 1.22 -8.33 22.78
N ALA A 213 0.11 -8.82 23.34
CA ALA A 213 -0.13 -8.80 24.79
C ALA A 213 0.89 -9.63 25.61
N GLY A 214 1.51 -10.66 25.02
CA GLY A 214 2.53 -11.47 25.68
C GLY A 214 3.87 -10.76 25.90
N THR A 215 4.23 -9.82 25.02
CA THR A 215 5.55 -9.16 25.02
C THR A 215 5.73 -8.15 26.16
N PHE A 216 4.63 -7.61 26.72
CA PHE A 216 4.67 -6.52 27.71
C PHE A 216 5.15 -6.88 29.13
N LYS A 217 5.67 -8.09 29.37
CA LYS A 217 6.15 -8.55 30.70
C LYS A 217 7.67 -8.52 30.90
N ARG A 218 8.43 -7.85 30.04
CA ARG A 218 9.87 -7.53 30.26
C ARG A 218 10.07 -6.01 30.20
N HIS A 219 11.16 -5.51 30.79
CA HIS A 219 11.48 -4.07 30.96
C HIS A 219 10.62 -3.29 32.00
N HIS A 220 10.23 -3.95 33.10
CA HIS A 220 10.12 -3.28 34.40
C HIS A 220 11.24 -3.76 35.33
N SER A 221 12.49 -3.49 34.92
CA SER A 221 13.68 -3.57 35.75
C SER A 221 14.27 -2.17 35.92
N SER A 222 14.80 -1.91 37.11
CA SER A 222 15.23 -0.58 37.57
C SER A 222 16.28 0.09 36.68
N ARG A 223 16.06 1.36 36.34
CA ARG A 223 17.14 2.33 36.11
C ARG A 223 16.87 3.59 36.94
N LEU A 224 17.93 4.11 37.53
CA LEU A 224 17.91 5.21 38.49
C LEU A 224 17.85 6.58 37.78
N SER A 225 17.65 7.62 38.58
CA SER A 225 17.68 9.05 38.25
C SER A 225 18.56 9.45 37.05
N GLY A 226 17.93 9.93 35.98
CA GLY A 226 18.58 10.54 34.82
C GLY A 226 17.52 11.02 33.82
N GLN A 227 17.70 12.19 33.22
CA GLN A 227 16.72 12.74 32.28
C GLN A 227 16.77 12.01 30.94
N GLN A 228 15.73 11.25 30.60
CA GLN A 228 15.43 10.87 29.22
C GLN A 228 13.95 11.13 28.93
N GLN A 229 13.69 11.95 27.92
CA GLN A 229 12.33 12.14 27.41
C GLN A 229 11.87 10.86 26.68
N LYS A 230 10.55 10.65 26.60
CA LYS A 230 9.99 9.41 26.03
C LYS A 230 10.30 9.34 24.53
N ILE A 231 11.17 8.41 24.14
CA ILE A 231 11.43 8.06 22.75
C ILE A 231 10.23 7.25 22.23
N ASP A 232 9.16 7.97 21.89
CA ASP A 232 8.01 7.42 21.17
C ASP A 232 8.43 7.19 19.71
N SER A 233 8.70 5.93 19.34
CA SER A 233 9.37 5.60 18.07
C SER A 233 8.51 5.80 16.81
N TYR A 234 7.20 6.08 16.93
CA TYR A 234 6.26 6.34 15.83
C TYR A 234 6.14 5.26 14.72
N GLY A 235 6.75 4.09 14.91
CA GLY A 235 6.86 3.03 13.90
C GLY A 235 8.23 2.95 13.21
N CYS A 236 9.16 3.83 13.57
CA CYS A 236 10.56 3.72 13.18
C CYS A 236 11.23 2.53 13.89
N THR A 237 11.84 1.64 13.12
CA THR A 237 12.62 0.50 13.60
C THR A 237 14.07 0.88 13.92
N GLN A 238 14.62 1.87 13.22
CA GLN A 238 16.01 2.33 13.37
C GLN A 238 16.09 3.82 13.77
N PHE A 239 15.38 4.22 14.82
CA PHE A 239 15.31 5.62 15.26
C PHE A 239 16.67 6.21 15.69
N GLN A 240 17.45 5.41 16.43
CA GLN A 240 18.80 5.71 16.90
C GLN A 240 19.65 4.42 16.80
N PRO A 241 20.19 4.10 15.61
CA PRO A 241 20.97 2.89 15.40
C PRO A 241 22.40 3.04 15.92
N GLU A 242 22.98 1.94 16.35
CA GLU A 242 24.39 1.85 16.74
C GLU A 242 25.33 1.93 15.51
N PRO A 243 26.61 2.28 15.67
CA PRO A 243 27.61 2.22 14.61
C PRO A 243 27.69 0.85 13.92
N PRO A 244 27.94 0.77 12.60
CA PRO A 244 28.15 -0.50 11.92
C PRO A 244 29.37 -1.27 12.48
N PRO A 245 29.33 -2.61 12.56
CA PRO A 245 30.47 -3.39 13.07
C PRO A 245 31.75 -3.15 12.26
N GLY A 246 32.83 -2.81 12.96
CA GLY A 246 34.14 -2.48 12.35
C GLY A 246 34.34 -1.01 11.99
N GLU A 247 33.34 -0.16 12.21
CA GLU A 247 33.49 1.31 12.11
C GLU A 247 33.83 1.92 13.48
N THR A 248 34.53 3.05 13.45
CA THR A 248 34.74 3.95 14.61
C THR A 248 34.11 5.31 14.32
N ASP A 249 33.93 6.14 15.36
CA ASP A 249 33.45 7.52 15.15
C ASP A 249 34.35 8.31 14.18
N GLU A 250 35.66 8.03 14.19
CA GLU A 250 36.64 8.61 13.26
C GLU A 250 36.43 8.14 11.81
N THR A 251 36.21 6.84 11.55
CA THR A 251 35.97 6.35 10.17
C THR A 251 34.62 6.80 9.64
N LEU A 252 33.61 6.92 10.50
CA LEU A 252 32.29 7.44 10.13
C LEU A 252 32.34 8.94 9.81
N GLU A 253 33.09 9.72 10.59
CA GLU A 253 33.30 11.15 10.34
C GLU A 253 34.11 11.39 9.05
N GLN A 254 35.15 10.59 8.79
CA GLN A 254 35.86 10.60 7.50
C GLN A 254 34.91 10.30 6.32
N LYS A 255 34.00 9.32 6.48
CA LYS A 255 32.98 8.98 5.48
C LYS A 255 31.95 10.11 5.28
N ARG A 256 31.58 10.84 6.34
CA ARG A 256 30.75 12.06 6.25
C ARG A 256 31.47 13.17 5.48
N GLN A 257 32.76 13.40 5.75
CA GLN A 257 33.55 14.39 5.02
C GLN A 257 33.72 14.01 3.54
N GLN A 258 33.93 12.72 3.25
CA GLN A 258 33.96 12.20 1.88
C GLN A 258 32.63 12.45 1.15
N LEU A 259 31.50 12.19 1.81
CA LEU A 259 30.15 12.47 1.29
C LEU A 259 29.98 13.97 0.95
N GLN A 260 30.37 14.89 1.84
CA GLN A 260 30.34 16.32 1.56
C GLN A 260 31.24 16.72 0.38
N ASN A 261 32.43 16.14 0.27
CA ASN A 261 33.40 16.50 -0.76
C ASN A 261 32.98 16.04 -2.15
N ILE A 262 32.36 14.86 -2.28
CA ILE A 262 31.74 14.41 -3.54
C ILE A 262 30.61 15.37 -3.93
N TYR A 263 29.76 15.78 -3.00
CA TYR A 263 28.69 16.75 -3.29
C TYR A 263 29.22 18.12 -3.73
N LYS A 264 30.31 18.61 -3.13
CA LYS A 264 30.96 19.87 -3.54
C LYS A 264 31.59 19.80 -4.94
N GLN A 265 32.06 18.63 -5.37
CA GLN A 265 32.74 18.43 -6.66
C GLN A 265 31.76 18.13 -7.80
N GLU A 266 30.71 17.35 -7.54
CA GLU A 266 29.83 16.78 -8.57
C GLU A 266 28.36 17.19 -8.44
N GLY A 267 27.97 17.80 -7.32
CA GLY A 267 26.57 18.11 -7.02
C GLY A 267 25.66 16.88 -7.09
N LEU A 268 24.46 17.08 -7.64
CA LEU A 268 23.43 16.04 -7.76
C LEU A 268 23.80 14.92 -8.75
N ASN A 269 24.75 15.13 -9.68
CA ASN A 269 25.15 14.10 -10.66
C ASN A 269 25.75 12.85 -9.99
N SER A 270 26.26 13.01 -8.77
CA SER A 270 26.83 11.93 -7.96
C SER A 270 25.80 11.01 -7.28
N ILE A 271 24.52 11.39 -7.23
CA ILE A 271 23.49 10.78 -6.37
C ILE A 271 23.25 9.28 -6.62
N GLU A 272 23.52 8.82 -7.83
CA GLU A 272 23.31 7.42 -8.23
C GLU A 272 24.55 6.54 -8.04
N LYS A 273 25.72 7.15 -7.76
CA LYS A 273 26.98 6.42 -7.59
C LYS A 273 26.89 5.48 -6.39
N ALA A 274 27.21 4.20 -6.60
CA ALA A 274 27.20 3.18 -5.54
C ALA A 274 28.04 3.57 -4.31
N GLN A 275 29.11 4.35 -4.50
CA GLN A 275 29.90 4.96 -3.44
C GLN A 275 29.07 5.89 -2.54
N VAL A 276 28.31 6.84 -3.13
CA VAL A 276 27.44 7.77 -2.38
C VAL A 276 26.34 7.01 -1.65
N LEU A 277 25.73 6.01 -2.28
CA LEU A 277 24.72 5.16 -1.65
C LEU A 277 25.28 4.38 -0.45
N ASN A 278 26.52 3.87 -0.56
CA ASN A 278 27.19 3.17 0.55
C ASN A 278 27.62 4.13 1.67
N LEU A 279 28.09 5.33 1.33
CA LEU A 279 28.41 6.38 2.31
C LEU A 279 27.16 6.84 3.07
N MET A 280 26.04 7.05 2.37
CA MET A 280 24.75 7.36 2.99
C MET A 280 24.26 6.25 3.93
N LYS A 281 24.47 4.98 3.56
CA LYS A 281 24.08 3.83 4.40
C LYS A 281 24.98 3.64 5.62
N THR A 282 26.30 3.75 5.47
CA THR A 282 27.26 3.59 6.59
C THR A 282 27.17 4.74 7.58
N THR A 283 27.03 5.98 7.11
CA THR A 283 26.88 7.17 7.97
C THR A 283 25.46 7.38 8.52
N PHE A 284 24.53 6.44 8.30
CA PHE A 284 23.13 6.56 8.74
C PHE A 284 22.99 6.77 10.27
N CYS A 285 23.87 6.15 11.07
CA CYS A 285 23.97 6.40 12.51
C CYS A 285 24.32 7.87 12.83
N LEU A 286 25.34 8.45 12.17
CA LEU A 286 25.68 9.87 12.34
C LEU A 286 24.56 10.81 11.87
N GLN A 287 23.84 10.47 10.80
CA GLN A 287 22.66 11.22 10.35
C GLN A 287 21.59 11.23 11.45
N ARG A 288 21.25 10.06 12.03
CA ARG A 288 20.30 9.98 13.16
C ARG A 288 20.83 10.72 14.40
N ASN A 289 22.12 10.63 14.69
CA ASN A 289 22.76 11.32 15.82
C ASN A 289 22.61 12.85 15.70
N HIS A 290 22.82 13.43 14.51
CA HIS A 290 22.65 14.87 14.27
C HIS A 290 21.15 15.26 14.28
N ILE A 291 20.29 14.57 13.54
CA ILE A 291 18.84 14.88 13.45
C ILE A 291 18.14 14.83 14.82
N ASN A 292 18.55 13.91 15.70
CA ASN A 292 17.93 13.73 17.01
C ASN A 292 18.56 14.59 18.13
N GLN A 293 19.42 15.57 17.81
CA GLN A 293 19.99 16.48 18.81
C GLN A 293 18.91 17.31 19.53
N THR A 294 19.25 17.79 20.73
CA THR A 294 18.42 18.69 21.53
C THR A 294 19.30 19.81 22.09
N PRO A 295 19.14 21.09 21.65
CA PRO A 295 18.16 21.58 20.67
C PRO A 295 18.31 20.93 19.29
N ALA A 296 17.23 20.95 18.51
CA ALA A 296 17.25 20.44 17.14
C ALA A 296 18.15 21.33 16.25
N PRO A 297 18.90 20.76 15.30
CA PRO A 297 19.72 21.52 14.36
C PRO A 297 18.85 22.29 13.37
N SER A 298 19.39 23.37 12.78
CA SER A 298 18.68 24.07 11.71
C SER A 298 18.66 23.24 10.42
N THR A 299 17.67 23.47 9.56
CA THR A 299 17.64 22.86 8.23
C THR A 299 18.85 23.24 7.37
N GLU A 300 19.45 24.42 7.58
CA GLU A 300 20.65 24.84 6.85
C GLU A 300 21.91 24.08 7.32
N ASP A 301 22.09 23.90 8.63
CA ASP A 301 23.20 23.10 9.18
C ASP A 301 23.10 21.63 8.74
N MET A 302 21.88 21.07 8.74
CA MET A 302 21.61 19.74 8.20
C MET A 302 21.91 19.69 6.69
N ARG A 303 21.55 20.71 5.91
CA ARG A 303 21.78 20.77 4.46
C ARG A 303 23.27 20.86 4.11
N ILE A 304 24.04 21.62 4.90
CA ILE A 304 25.49 21.71 4.76
C ILE A 304 26.16 20.36 5.10
N GLN A 305 25.77 19.71 6.19
CA GLN A 305 26.40 18.47 6.65
C GLN A 305 25.96 17.21 5.88
N TRP A 306 24.70 17.16 5.45
CA TRP A 306 24.04 15.97 4.88
C TRP A 306 23.26 16.31 3.58
N PRO A 307 23.88 16.91 2.56
CA PRO A 307 23.17 17.47 1.40
C PRO A 307 22.30 16.45 0.64
N TYR A 308 22.70 15.17 0.60
CA TYR A 308 21.89 14.13 -0.05
C TYR A 308 20.58 13.80 0.68
N LEU A 309 20.42 14.10 1.97
CA LEU A 309 19.11 13.97 2.66
C LEU A 309 18.05 14.92 2.09
N PHE A 310 18.47 15.96 1.38
CA PHE A 310 17.64 16.99 0.77
C PHE A 310 17.35 16.69 -0.71
N THR A 311 17.26 15.40 -1.04
CA THR A 311 16.97 14.88 -2.37
C THR A 311 15.88 13.81 -2.30
N GLN A 312 15.08 13.65 -3.36
CA GLN A 312 14.00 12.66 -3.39
C GLN A 312 14.50 11.24 -3.06
N ARG A 313 15.64 10.83 -3.63
CA ARG A 313 16.27 9.52 -3.40
C ARG A 313 16.81 9.37 -1.97
N GLY A 314 17.36 10.42 -1.38
CA GLY A 314 17.82 10.42 0.02
C GLY A 314 16.67 10.37 1.02
N ILE A 315 15.61 11.16 0.80
CA ILE A 315 14.39 11.13 1.62
C ILE A 315 13.77 9.73 1.63
N TYR A 316 13.61 9.10 0.46
CA TYR A 316 13.04 7.75 0.35
C TYR A 316 13.93 6.69 1.03
N SER A 317 15.22 6.65 0.73
CA SER A 317 16.13 5.62 1.26
C SER A 317 16.41 5.77 2.76
N HIS A 318 16.46 7.00 3.29
CA HIS A 318 16.54 7.23 4.73
C HIS A 318 15.23 6.85 5.44
N PHE A 319 14.07 7.13 4.84
CA PHE A 319 12.77 6.68 5.38
C PHE A 319 12.65 5.15 5.39
N GLU A 320 13.05 4.50 4.31
CA GLU A 320 13.03 3.03 4.19
C GLU A 320 13.97 2.38 5.20
N SER A 321 15.18 2.92 5.40
CA SER A 321 16.10 2.47 6.47
C SER A 321 15.49 2.66 7.86
N LEU A 322 14.84 3.81 8.10
CA LEU A 322 14.26 4.20 9.37
C LEU A 322 13.02 3.38 9.77
N THR A 323 12.26 2.85 8.81
CA THR A 323 10.94 2.23 9.04
C THR A 323 10.80 0.78 8.52
N GLY A 324 11.68 0.33 7.63
CA GLY A 324 11.52 -0.93 6.88
C GLY A 324 10.49 -0.87 5.74
N ILE A 325 10.03 0.33 5.36
CA ILE A 325 8.97 0.53 4.36
C ILE A 325 9.48 1.46 3.25
N ASN A 326 9.55 0.97 2.01
CA ASN A 326 9.67 1.85 0.85
C ASN A 326 8.42 2.75 0.79
N VAL A 327 8.58 4.07 0.91
CA VAL A 327 7.42 4.98 1.09
C VAL A 327 6.53 5.08 -0.15
N LEU A 328 7.10 4.92 -1.35
CA LEU A 328 6.40 5.17 -2.61
C LEU A 328 5.46 4.02 -2.98
N HIS A 329 5.96 2.79 -2.97
CA HIS A 329 5.22 1.63 -3.51
C HIS A 329 3.87 1.32 -2.82
N PRO A 330 3.73 1.34 -1.47
CA PRO A 330 2.43 1.15 -0.82
C PRO A 330 1.51 2.35 -0.97
N LEU A 331 2.05 3.56 -1.21
CA LEU A 331 1.28 4.75 -1.54
C LEU A 331 0.69 4.64 -2.95
N GLU A 332 1.48 4.21 -3.93
CA GLU A 332 1.01 3.91 -5.30
C GLU A 332 -0.09 2.85 -5.27
N LEU A 333 0.19 1.66 -4.73
CA LEU A 333 -0.80 0.58 -4.63
C LEU A 333 -2.09 1.01 -3.91
N SER A 334 -1.99 1.72 -2.79
CA SER A 334 -3.18 2.15 -2.04
C SER A 334 -3.96 3.27 -2.74
N ILE A 335 -3.29 4.12 -3.51
CA ILE A 335 -3.94 5.15 -4.32
C ILE A 335 -4.55 4.54 -5.57
N GLU A 336 -3.94 3.53 -6.18
CA GLU A 336 -4.54 2.74 -7.27
C GLU A 336 -5.76 1.95 -6.81
N GLU A 337 -5.69 1.24 -5.67
CA GLU A 337 -6.86 0.62 -5.01
C GLU A 337 -7.98 1.65 -4.81
N THR A 338 -7.65 2.82 -4.25
CA THR A 338 -8.65 3.85 -3.92
C THR A 338 -9.22 4.50 -5.19
N LEU A 339 -8.38 4.78 -6.20
CA LEU A 339 -8.79 5.33 -7.49
C LEU A 339 -9.62 4.35 -8.29
N PHE A 340 -9.31 3.05 -8.28
CA PHE A 340 -10.13 2.04 -8.96
C PHE A 340 -11.55 2.02 -8.40
N ASN A 341 -11.69 2.00 -7.07
CA ASN A 341 -12.99 2.04 -6.39
C ASN A 341 -13.74 3.37 -6.62
N VAL A 342 -13.05 4.53 -6.66
CA VAL A 342 -13.67 5.84 -6.89
C VAL A 342 -14.02 6.10 -8.37
N CYS A 343 -13.17 5.68 -9.31
CA CYS A 343 -13.33 5.90 -10.75
C CYS A 343 -14.53 5.10 -11.31
N MET A 344 -14.86 3.96 -10.70
CA MET A 344 -16.09 3.21 -11.00
C MET A 344 -17.39 3.96 -10.67
N GLN A 345 -17.34 5.09 -9.94
CA GLN A 345 -18.54 5.83 -9.54
C GLN A 345 -18.52 7.36 -9.77
N CYS A 346 -17.39 7.98 -10.16
CA CYS A 346 -17.30 9.45 -10.23
C CYS A 346 -16.55 10.00 -11.46
N SER A 347 -17.31 10.53 -12.42
CA SER A 347 -16.81 11.53 -13.36
C SER A 347 -16.45 12.83 -12.63
N TYR A 348 -15.21 13.31 -12.78
CA TYR A 348 -14.71 14.63 -12.35
C TYR A 348 -14.89 15.04 -10.87
N LYS A 349 -13.86 14.77 -10.05
CA LYS A 349 -12.88 15.81 -9.62
C LYS A 349 -11.81 15.28 -8.66
N HIS A 350 -10.60 15.84 -8.72
CA HIS A 350 -9.48 15.49 -7.85
C HIS A 350 -9.80 15.82 -6.37
N LYS A 351 -9.89 14.78 -5.50
CA LYS A 351 -9.81 14.89 -4.03
C LYS A 351 -9.56 13.53 -3.35
N VAL A 352 -8.56 12.79 -3.84
CA VAL A 352 -8.16 11.45 -3.32
C VAL A 352 -7.77 11.47 -1.84
N ILE A 353 -7.33 12.63 -1.31
CA ILE A 353 -7.04 12.81 0.13
C ILE A 353 -7.90 13.95 0.68
N PRO A 354 -8.55 13.79 1.84
CA PRO A 354 -9.28 14.88 2.49
C PRO A 354 -8.31 15.95 3.01
N ASN A 355 -8.67 17.22 2.82
CA ASN A 355 -7.97 18.40 3.36
C ASN A 355 -6.49 18.57 2.96
N SER A 356 -6.08 18.14 1.76
CA SER A 356 -4.72 18.35 1.21
C SER A 356 -4.26 19.81 1.24
N ASN A 357 -5.15 20.79 1.05
CA ASN A 357 -4.84 22.22 0.99
C ASN A 357 -4.06 22.78 2.20
N SER A 358 -4.00 22.06 3.32
CA SER A 358 -3.20 22.42 4.50
C SER A 358 -1.70 22.15 4.31
N PHE A 359 -1.31 21.17 3.50
CA PHE A 359 0.10 20.80 3.27
C PHE A 359 0.49 20.69 1.79
N VAL A 360 -0.45 20.87 0.87
CA VAL A 360 -0.25 20.90 -0.58
C VAL A 360 -0.70 22.27 -1.11
N GLN A 361 0.19 22.93 -1.84
CA GLN A 361 -0.03 24.20 -2.52
C GLN A 361 0.20 24.03 -4.02
N MET A 362 -0.61 24.68 -4.86
CA MET A 362 -0.34 24.83 -6.31
C MET A 362 0.28 26.20 -6.60
N SER A 363 1.16 26.26 -7.60
CA SER A 363 1.68 27.49 -8.19
C SER A 363 1.74 27.36 -9.72
N SER A 364 1.48 28.45 -10.43
CA SER A 364 1.68 28.57 -11.88
C SER A 364 3.15 28.74 -12.27
N THR A 365 3.94 29.39 -11.41
CA THR A 365 5.23 29.95 -11.81
C THR A 365 6.28 29.81 -10.69
N ALA A 366 7.55 29.71 -11.09
CA ALA A 366 8.67 29.68 -10.14
C ALA A 366 9.03 31.07 -9.59
N ALA A 367 8.91 32.13 -10.41
CA ALA A 367 9.23 33.51 -10.00
C ALA A 367 8.29 34.04 -8.89
N ASP A 368 7.00 33.66 -8.92
CA ASP A 368 6.01 34.05 -7.91
C ASP A 368 6.32 33.48 -6.51
N MET A 369 7.21 32.48 -6.42
CA MET A 369 7.58 31.83 -5.16
C MET A 369 8.52 32.68 -4.29
N GLU A 370 9.31 33.58 -4.87
CA GLU A 370 10.36 34.32 -4.13
C GLU A 370 9.89 35.67 -3.56
N HIS A 371 8.84 36.27 -4.13
CA HIS A 371 8.39 37.62 -3.76
C HIS A 371 7.05 37.70 -3.01
N THR A 372 6.23 36.65 -3.01
CA THR A 372 4.80 36.77 -2.61
C THR A 372 4.37 35.82 -1.47
N LEU A 373 5.25 34.90 -1.02
CA LEU A 373 4.85 33.79 -0.13
C LEU A 373 5.66 33.74 1.17
N THR A 374 4.97 33.99 2.29
CA THR A 374 5.44 33.62 3.63
C THR A 374 5.37 32.10 3.82
N LEU A 375 6.35 31.39 3.25
CA LEU A 375 6.49 29.95 3.40
C LEU A 375 6.54 29.56 4.89
N PRO A 376 5.67 28.66 5.39
CA PRO A 376 5.61 28.32 6.81
C PRO A 376 6.81 27.48 7.26
N ALA A 377 7.01 27.38 8.58
CA ALA A 377 8.09 26.59 9.16
C ALA A 377 7.90 25.07 8.98
N SER A 378 6.66 24.58 8.83
CA SER A 378 6.34 23.16 8.68
C SER A 378 6.41 22.66 7.23
N PRO A 379 6.75 21.38 6.99
CA PRO A 379 6.87 20.83 5.64
C PRO A 379 5.61 20.98 4.79
N ARG A 380 5.74 21.62 3.62
CA ARG A 380 4.70 21.70 2.60
C ARG A 380 5.20 21.24 1.23
N LEU A 381 4.30 20.62 0.48
CA LEU A 381 4.46 20.22 -0.91
C LEU A 381 3.94 21.34 -1.81
N ILE A 382 4.79 21.83 -2.70
CA ILE A 382 4.46 22.83 -3.72
C ILE A 382 4.42 22.11 -5.07
N LEU A 383 3.28 22.15 -5.74
CA LEU A 383 3.08 21.59 -7.08
C LEU A 383 3.17 22.73 -8.09
N GLN A 384 4.10 22.64 -9.04
CA GLN A 384 4.14 23.53 -10.19
C GLN A 384 3.28 22.94 -11.30
N VAL A 385 2.30 23.70 -11.79
CA VAL A 385 1.40 23.30 -12.86
C VAL A 385 2.03 23.66 -14.22
N ALA A 386 1.77 22.87 -15.26
CA ALA A 386 2.27 23.10 -16.61
C ALA A 386 1.17 22.89 -17.66
N GLY A 387 0.96 23.88 -18.53
CA GLY A 387 -0.14 23.90 -19.49
C GLY A 387 -1.49 24.09 -18.80
N ASP A 388 -2.50 23.34 -19.25
CA ASP A 388 -3.82 23.29 -18.62
C ASP A 388 -3.72 22.90 -17.13
N GLU A 389 -4.67 23.36 -16.30
CA GLU A 389 -4.63 23.29 -14.82
C GLU A 389 -4.52 21.89 -14.18
N VAL A 390 -4.50 20.83 -14.99
CA VAL A 390 -4.53 19.42 -14.58
C VAL A 390 -3.13 18.79 -14.54
N THR A 391 -2.18 19.26 -15.36
CA THR A 391 -0.85 18.66 -15.50
C THR A 391 0.15 19.24 -14.51
N ILE A 392 0.71 18.37 -13.66
CA ILE A 392 1.84 18.73 -12.78
C ILE A 392 3.12 18.72 -13.65
N GLY A 393 3.81 19.86 -13.71
CA GLY A 393 5.09 20.01 -14.41
C GLY A 393 6.29 19.67 -13.51
N SER A 394 6.21 19.99 -12.22
CA SER A 394 7.18 19.55 -11.21
C SER A 394 6.59 19.66 -9.80
N TRP A 395 7.32 19.20 -8.79
CA TRP A 395 7.00 19.49 -7.39
C TRP A 395 8.25 19.80 -6.57
N ARG A 396 8.08 20.58 -5.51
CA ARG A 396 9.13 20.98 -4.56
C ARG A 396 8.62 20.84 -3.13
N ILE A 397 9.51 20.62 -2.17
CA ILE A 397 9.19 20.65 -0.73
C ILE A 397 9.82 21.88 -0.11
N SER A 398 9.05 22.57 0.72
CA SER A 398 9.53 23.66 1.58
C SER A 398 9.39 23.32 3.06
N THR A 399 10.31 23.83 3.88
CA THR A 399 10.31 23.78 5.36
C THR A 399 11.25 24.89 5.86
N GLU A 400 11.09 25.38 7.09
CA GLU A 400 11.87 26.53 7.61
C GLU A 400 11.92 27.73 6.63
N SER A 401 10.79 28.00 5.97
CA SER A 401 10.62 29.06 4.98
C SER A 401 11.54 28.98 3.74
N ARG A 402 12.16 27.82 3.45
CA ARG A 402 13.06 27.59 2.31
C ARG A 402 12.60 26.40 1.46
N VAL A 403 12.98 26.38 0.18
CA VAL A 403 12.86 25.18 -0.67
C VAL A 403 14.04 24.24 -0.38
N VAL A 404 13.72 22.98 -0.09
CA VAL A 404 14.68 21.99 0.44
C VAL A 404 14.75 20.68 -0.34
N CYS A 405 13.80 20.40 -1.25
CA CYS A 405 13.89 19.26 -2.17
C CYS A 405 13.08 19.58 -3.43
N GLU A 406 13.52 19.05 -4.57
CA GLU A 406 12.80 19.08 -5.84
C GLU A 406 12.57 17.64 -6.32
N GLY A 407 11.44 17.41 -7.00
CA GLY A 407 11.05 16.11 -7.52
C GLY A 407 11.63 15.83 -8.89
N LEU A 408 12.26 14.66 -9.06
CA LEU A 408 12.75 14.16 -10.36
C LEU A 408 11.59 13.65 -11.24
N GLN A 409 10.51 13.20 -10.62
CA GLN A 409 9.31 12.68 -11.29
C GLN A 409 8.12 13.61 -10.99
N PRO A 410 7.46 14.21 -11.99
CA PRO A 410 6.44 15.24 -11.79
C PRO A 410 5.06 14.65 -11.47
N THR A 411 4.96 13.72 -10.52
CA THR A 411 3.69 13.07 -10.14
C THR A 411 3.23 13.50 -8.74
N PHE A 412 1.91 13.57 -8.54
CA PHE A 412 1.35 13.89 -7.22
C PHE A 412 1.77 12.86 -6.16
N ILE A 413 1.82 11.57 -6.52
CA ILE A 413 2.11 10.48 -5.58
C ILE A 413 3.56 10.54 -5.10
N THR A 414 4.52 10.89 -5.96
CA THR A 414 5.93 11.04 -5.55
C THR A 414 6.13 12.26 -4.64
N GLY A 415 5.50 13.40 -4.96
CA GLY A 415 5.51 14.56 -4.08
C GLY A 415 4.87 14.29 -2.71
N LEU A 416 3.76 13.57 -2.69
CA LEU A 416 3.09 13.10 -1.48
C LEU A 416 3.97 12.16 -0.64
N ALA A 417 4.62 11.17 -1.29
CA ALA A 417 5.51 10.23 -0.63
C ALA A 417 6.72 10.95 -0.01
N ALA A 418 7.31 11.90 -0.75
CA ALA A 418 8.43 12.69 -0.26
C ALA A 418 8.03 13.61 0.91
N VAL A 419 6.93 14.37 0.80
CA VAL A 419 6.50 15.26 1.90
C VAL A 419 6.00 14.48 3.12
N PHE A 420 5.45 13.28 2.96
CA PHE A 420 5.15 12.40 4.10
C PHE A 420 6.44 11.93 4.78
N ALA A 421 7.43 11.51 3.99
CA ALA A 421 8.68 10.97 4.49
C ALA A 421 9.52 11.99 5.28
N THR A 422 9.51 13.28 4.92
CA THR A 422 10.24 14.33 5.66
C THR A 422 9.86 14.40 7.14
N TYR A 423 8.60 14.14 7.50
CA TYR A 423 8.17 14.09 8.91
C TYR A 423 8.85 12.99 9.73
N TYR A 424 9.29 11.91 9.08
CA TYR A 424 10.01 10.82 9.73
C TYR A 424 11.52 11.05 9.66
N VAL A 425 12.03 11.38 8.47
CA VAL A 425 13.45 11.68 8.22
C VAL A 425 13.94 12.77 9.18
N PHE A 426 13.34 13.97 9.19
CA PHE A 426 13.75 15.08 10.05
C PHE A 426 13.09 15.07 11.45
N ASN A 427 12.52 13.94 11.87
CA ASN A 427 11.86 13.73 13.17
C ASN A 427 10.74 14.75 13.54
N LEU A 428 10.12 15.38 12.55
CA LEU A 428 9.13 16.44 12.77
C LEU A 428 7.78 15.91 13.30
N GLN A 429 7.02 16.77 13.96
CA GLN A 429 5.60 16.53 14.25
C GLN A 429 4.75 16.89 13.02
N TYR A 430 3.60 16.20 12.86
CA TYR A 430 2.61 16.56 11.87
C TYR A 430 1.99 17.93 12.20
N GLN A 431 1.94 18.83 11.21
CA GLN A 431 1.25 20.12 11.36
C GLN A 431 -0.23 19.92 11.69
N GLU A 432 -0.78 20.71 12.61
CA GLU A 432 -2.08 20.44 13.25
C GLU A 432 -3.25 20.40 12.25
N GLU A 433 -3.22 21.27 11.24
CA GLU A 433 -4.20 21.33 10.14
C GLU A 433 -4.26 20.01 9.33
N ALA A 434 -3.09 19.43 9.02
CA ALA A 434 -2.94 18.24 8.20
C ALA A 434 -2.90 16.94 9.02
N ALA A 435 -2.77 17.02 10.35
CA ALA A 435 -2.45 15.88 11.21
C ALA A 435 -3.41 14.68 11.06
N ARG A 436 -4.70 14.94 10.81
CA ARG A 436 -5.70 13.89 10.54
C ARG A 436 -5.45 13.18 9.21
N THR A 437 -5.05 13.91 8.18
CA THR A 437 -4.78 13.40 6.83
C THR A 437 -3.45 12.65 6.79
N LEU A 438 -2.42 13.20 7.44
CA LEU A 438 -1.13 12.53 7.58
C LEU A 438 -1.25 11.23 8.41
N GLU A 439 -2.02 11.25 9.51
CA GLU A 439 -2.33 10.01 10.26
C GLU A 439 -3.19 9.04 9.44
N PHE A 440 -4.11 9.50 8.59
CA PHE A 440 -4.83 8.62 7.67
C PHE A 440 -3.90 7.92 6.68
N VAL A 441 -3.00 8.66 6.00
CA VAL A 441 -1.97 8.11 5.11
C VAL A 441 -1.09 7.11 5.87
N GLN A 442 -0.62 7.47 7.07
CA GLN A 442 0.18 6.61 7.94
C GLN A 442 -0.51 5.26 8.20
N ARG A 443 -1.81 5.25 8.52
CA ARG A 443 -2.52 4.04 8.96
C ARG A 443 -3.18 3.22 7.84
N ARG A 444 -3.68 3.84 6.77
CA ARG A 444 -4.37 3.15 5.66
C ARG A 444 -3.48 2.85 4.46
N PHE A 445 -2.57 3.75 4.10
CA PHE A 445 -1.72 3.57 2.91
C PHE A 445 -0.37 2.93 3.24
N LEU A 446 0.29 3.40 4.30
CA LEU A 446 1.62 2.90 4.70
C LEU A 446 1.57 1.82 5.79
N GLY A 447 0.41 1.58 6.39
CA GLY A 447 0.21 0.52 7.41
C GLY A 447 0.96 0.72 8.75
N ILE A 448 1.63 1.86 8.95
CA ILE A 448 2.49 2.16 10.09
C ILE A 448 1.66 2.30 11.37
N LYS A 449 1.56 1.22 12.14
CA LYS A 449 0.77 1.11 13.37
C LYS A 449 1.70 1.10 14.61
N PRO A 450 2.12 2.27 15.11
CA PRO A 450 2.98 2.35 16.30
C PRO A 450 2.29 1.81 17.55
N GLU A 451 3.05 1.13 18.41
CA GLU A 451 2.53 0.68 19.71
C GLU A 451 2.50 1.81 20.74
N ARG A 452 3.34 2.84 20.56
CA ARG A 452 3.40 4.06 21.38
C ARG A 452 3.74 5.28 20.50
N GLY A 453 3.21 6.44 20.89
CA GLY A 453 3.39 7.71 20.19
C GLY A 453 2.42 7.97 19.04
N THR A 454 2.29 9.26 18.72
CA THR A 454 1.70 9.77 17.46
C THR A 454 2.45 11.04 17.07
N LYS A 455 2.71 11.24 15.77
CA LYS A 455 3.33 12.48 15.29
C LYS A 455 2.37 13.68 15.30
N ALA A 456 1.06 13.46 15.50
CA ALA A 456 0.10 14.53 15.70
C ALA A 456 0.28 15.22 17.06
N SER A 457 0.25 16.55 17.09
CA SER A 457 0.32 17.34 18.32
C SER A 457 -0.82 16.99 19.29
N GLN A 458 -0.53 16.96 20.60
CA GLN A 458 -1.54 16.71 21.64
C GLN A 458 -1.97 18.04 22.27
N GLY A 459 -3.07 18.60 21.77
CA GLY A 459 -3.68 19.80 22.32
C GLY A 459 -4.04 19.63 23.81
N LYS A 460 -3.93 20.72 24.58
CA LYS A 460 -4.28 20.75 26.00
C LYS A 460 -5.81 20.81 26.15
N VAL A 461 -6.38 20.07 27.10
CA VAL A 461 -7.82 19.95 27.32
C VAL A 461 -8.14 20.22 28.80
N VAL A 462 -9.22 20.95 29.07
CA VAL A 462 -9.72 21.17 30.43
C VAL A 462 -10.17 19.83 31.04
N SER A 463 -9.56 19.46 32.16
CA SER A 463 -9.92 18.25 32.90
C SER A 463 -11.27 18.43 33.59
N LYS A 464 -12.28 17.64 33.16
CA LYS A 464 -13.61 17.60 33.80
C LYS A 464 -13.59 17.20 35.28
N LYS A 465 -12.48 16.66 35.81
CA LYS A 465 -12.31 16.31 37.23
C LYS A 465 -11.62 17.39 38.06
N THR A 466 -10.90 18.34 37.44
CA THR A 466 -10.00 19.25 38.19
C THR A 466 -9.98 20.69 37.68
N GLY A 467 -10.72 21.03 36.62
CA GLY A 467 -10.79 22.38 36.03
C GLY A 467 -9.50 22.87 35.35
N LYS A 468 -8.35 22.24 35.63
CA LYS A 468 -7.04 22.59 35.08
C LYS A 468 -6.88 22.14 33.63
N LEU A 469 -6.07 22.87 32.87
CA LEU A 469 -5.61 22.47 31.54
C LEU A 469 -4.63 21.29 31.69
N VAL A 470 -4.91 20.16 31.04
CA VAL A 470 -4.08 18.94 31.08
C VAL A 470 -3.77 18.47 29.66
N GLN A 471 -2.62 17.83 29.46
CA GLN A 471 -2.33 17.09 28.23
C GLN A 471 -3.49 16.11 27.90
N LYS A 472 -4.02 16.14 26.68
CA LYS A 472 -5.07 15.22 26.24
C LYS A 472 -4.55 13.79 26.33
N LYS A 473 -5.30 12.89 26.98
CA LYS A 473 -4.86 11.50 27.15
C LYS A 473 -4.64 10.85 25.78
N ALA A 474 -3.40 10.42 25.52
CA ALA A 474 -3.00 9.84 24.24
C ALA A 474 -3.90 8.66 23.84
N ALA A 475 -4.52 8.78 22.67
CA ALA A 475 -5.18 7.68 21.97
C ALA A 475 -4.21 7.11 20.92
N PRO A 476 -4.17 5.78 20.70
CA PRO A 476 -3.27 5.19 19.71
C PRO A 476 -3.67 5.52 18.26
N VAL A 477 -4.90 5.98 18.04
CA VAL A 477 -5.39 6.55 16.77
C VAL A 477 -6.28 7.75 17.09
N ASN A 478 -6.27 8.78 16.25
CA ASN A 478 -7.32 9.80 16.26
C ASN A 478 -8.70 9.16 15.98
N PRO A 479 -9.73 9.39 16.81
CA PRO A 479 -11.05 8.76 16.63
C PRO A 479 -11.68 9.01 15.27
N HIS A 480 -11.49 10.18 14.65
CA HIS A 480 -12.03 10.45 13.31
C HIS A 480 -11.33 9.63 12.23
N VAL A 481 -10.01 9.43 12.36
CA VAL A 481 -9.21 8.61 11.43
C VAL A 481 -9.56 7.13 11.61
N ALA A 482 -9.70 6.66 12.85
CA ALA A 482 -10.17 5.30 13.14
C ALA A 482 -11.58 5.04 12.57
N THR A 483 -12.51 5.99 12.71
CA THR A 483 -13.86 5.89 12.13
C THR A 483 -13.82 5.94 10.61
N LEU A 484 -13.02 6.81 9.98
CA LEU A 484 -12.88 6.86 8.52
C LEU A 484 -12.31 5.54 7.95
N ILE A 485 -11.25 5.01 8.56
CA ILE A 485 -10.65 3.73 8.15
C ILE A 485 -11.64 2.58 8.35
N LYS A 486 -12.38 2.56 9.47
CA LYS A 486 -13.44 1.58 9.70
C LYS A 486 -14.53 1.69 8.62
N ASN A 487 -15.03 2.90 8.37
CA ASN A 487 -16.09 3.12 7.37
C ASN A 487 -15.65 2.70 5.96
N LEU A 488 -14.40 2.92 5.56
CA LEU A 488 -13.85 2.48 4.28
C LEU A 488 -13.61 0.96 4.18
N LEU A 489 -13.50 0.25 5.31
CA LEU A 489 -13.40 -1.21 5.36
C LEU A 489 -14.77 -1.89 5.48
N ASP A 490 -15.74 -1.21 6.07
CA ASP A 490 -17.15 -1.62 6.20
C ASP A 490 -18.01 -1.12 5.01
N PHE A 491 -17.44 -0.44 4.01
CA PHE A 491 -18.18 0.08 2.85
C PHE A 491 -18.42 -1.02 1.82
N GLU A 492 -19.67 -1.47 1.71
CA GLU A 492 -20.11 -2.31 0.59
C GLU A 492 -20.21 -1.43 -0.67
N TRP A 493 -19.25 -1.60 -1.58
CA TRP A 493 -19.27 -0.94 -2.89
C TRP A 493 -20.44 -1.49 -3.72
N GLY A 494 -21.55 -0.76 -3.69
CA GLY A 494 -22.74 -1.06 -4.48
C GLY A 494 -22.46 -0.90 -5.97
N PHE A 495 -22.19 -2.02 -6.64
CA PHE A 495 -22.24 -2.11 -8.08
C PHE A 495 -23.71 -2.03 -8.54
N MET A 496 -24.02 -1.07 -9.41
CA MET A 496 -25.23 -1.01 -10.23
C MET A 496 -24.83 -1.20 -11.70
#